data_AF-M5R9X9-F1
#
_entry.id   AF-M5R9X9-F1
#
_cell.length_a   1.000
_cell.length_b   1.000
_cell.length_c   1.000
_cell.angle_alpha   90.00
_cell.angle_beta   90.00
_cell.angle_gamma   90.00
#
_symmetry.space_group_name_H-M   'P 1'
#
loop_
_entity.id
_entity.type
_entity.pdbx_description
1 polymer ?
#
loop_
_entity_poly.entity_id
_entity_poly.type
_entity_poly.pdbx_seq_one_letter_code
_entity_poly.pdbx_strand_id
1 'polypeptide(L)'
;MPTKLSTDASIAEPITCIISDVDGVMTDGRIVYDDHGVETKRFHVRDGLGIKLWMRSGFSFAILSARQGNAVKKRAAELGIEHVAQGFEKNGLPRNHCLTPSDAVQNTSAISATICRTLP
;
A
#
# COMPACT_ATOMS: atom_id res chain seq x y z
N MET A 1 10.65 30.39 16.87
CA MET A 1 11.24 29.10 17.31
C MET A 1 10.37 27.99 16.76
N PRO A 2 10.90 26.97 16.06
CA PRO A 2 10.05 25.86 15.65
C PRO A 2 9.55 25.15 16.92
N THR A 3 8.25 24.93 16.97
CA THR A 3 7.54 24.20 18.02
C THR A 3 8.20 22.84 18.21
N LYS A 4 8.42 22.45 19.46
CA LYS A 4 9.00 21.16 19.87
C LYS A 4 8.23 20.04 19.16
N LEU A 5 8.85 19.36 18.20
CA LEU A 5 8.23 18.24 17.48
C LEU A 5 7.97 17.13 18.50
N SER A 6 6.71 16.84 18.78
CA SER A 6 6.31 15.66 19.55
C SER A 6 6.55 14.41 18.70
N THR A 7 6.94 13.31 19.33
CA THR A 7 7.11 12.02 18.64
C THR A 7 5.76 11.45 18.20
N ASP A 8 5.65 11.02 16.95
CA ASP A 8 4.43 10.39 16.39
C ASP A 8 4.20 8.94 16.88
N ALA A 9 4.95 8.50 17.89
CA ALA A 9 4.88 7.13 18.42
C ALA A 9 3.48 6.75 18.87
N SER A 10 2.75 7.65 19.54
CA SER A 10 1.37 7.40 19.99
C SER A 10 0.36 7.31 18.84
N ILE A 11 0.65 7.93 17.70
CA ILE A 11 -0.17 7.81 16.49
C ILE A 11 0.10 6.49 15.78
N ALA A 12 1.36 6.03 15.80
CA ALA A 12 1.80 4.81 15.14
C ALA A 12 1.51 3.52 15.94
N GLU A 13 1.52 3.59 17.27
CA GLU A 13 1.31 2.45 18.18
C GLU A 13 0.08 1.58 17.87
N PRO A 14 -1.12 2.14 17.58
CA PRO A 14 -2.30 1.31 17.31
C PRO A 14 -2.34 0.75 15.87
N ILE A 15 -1.37 1.04 15.01
CA ILE A 15 -1.40 0.61 13.60
C ILE A 15 -1.09 -0.89 13.51
N THR A 16 -1.99 -1.65 12.90
CA THR A 16 -1.81 -3.09 12.66
C THR A 16 -1.74 -3.45 11.16
N CYS A 17 -2.02 -2.49 10.30
CA CYS A 17 -2.01 -2.67 8.85
C CYS A 17 -1.50 -1.41 8.14
N ILE A 18 -0.66 -1.59 7.13
CA ILE A 18 -0.19 -0.52 6.24
C ILE A 18 -0.72 -0.79 4.82
N ILE A 19 -1.34 0.24 4.23
CA ILE A 19 -1.74 0.24 2.82
C ILE A 19 -0.89 1.26 2.09
N SER A 20 -0.19 0.84 1.04
CA SER A 20 0.68 1.71 0.26
C SER A 20 0.19 1.87 -1.17
N ASP A 21 0.27 3.10 -1.69
CA ASP A 21 0.32 3.31 -3.13
C ASP A 21 1.66 2.81 -3.67
N VAL A 22 1.72 2.63 -4.99
CA VAL A 22 2.93 2.21 -5.70
C VAL A 22 3.67 3.41 -6.24
N ASP A 23 3.01 4.17 -7.11
CA ASP A 23 3.68 5.17 -7.94
C ASP A 23 3.89 6.47 -7.15
N GLY A 24 5.15 6.76 -6.80
CA GLY A 24 5.53 7.91 -5.98
C GLY A 24 5.57 7.61 -4.48
N VAL A 25 5.30 6.37 -4.06
CA VAL A 25 5.47 5.90 -2.68
C VAL A 25 6.48 4.76 -2.61
N MET A 26 6.18 3.62 -3.25
CA MET A 26 7.11 2.49 -3.36
C MET A 26 8.11 2.65 -4.50
N THR A 27 7.87 3.63 -5.39
CA THR A 27 8.72 4.01 -6.52
C THR A 27 9.07 5.49 -6.45
N ASP A 28 10.01 5.94 -7.28
CA ASP A 28 10.34 7.35 -7.45
C ASP A 28 9.29 8.15 -8.25
N GLY A 29 8.12 7.56 -8.52
CA GLY A 29 7.01 8.18 -9.25
C GLY A 29 7.23 8.29 -10.75
N ARG A 30 8.36 7.81 -11.27
CA ARG A 30 8.64 7.82 -12.71
C ARG A 30 7.94 6.66 -13.41
N ILE A 31 7.41 6.94 -14.58
CA ILE A 31 6.88 5.94 -15.50
C ILE A 31 7.83 5.87 -16.69
N VAL A 32 8.42 4.71 -16.91
CA VAL A 32 9.38 4.47 -18.00
C VAL A 32 8.76 3.48 -18.97
N TYR A 33 8.69 3.87 -20.24
CA TYR A 33 8.28 3.03 -21.36
C TYR A 33 9.45 2.81 -22.31
N ASP A 34 9.51 1.65 -22.93
CA ASP A 34 10.34 1.42 -24.11
C ASP A 34 9.52 1.57 -25.41
N ASP A 35 10.18 1.48 -26.56
CA ASP A 35 9.56 1.59 -27.88
C ASP A 35 8.59 0.45 -28.20
N HIS A 36 8.55 -0.60 -27.37
CA HIS A 36 7.62 -1.72 -27.45
C HIS A 36 6.43 -1.58 -26.48
N GLY A 37 6.36 -0.48 -25.72
CA GLY A 37 5.30 -0.22 -24.76
C GLY A 37 5.44 -0.96 -23.43
N VAL A 38 6.62 -1.53 -23.14
CA VAL A 38 6.88 -2.21 -21.87
C VAL A 38 7.09 -1.17 -20.77
N GLU A 39 6.21 -1.20 -19.76
CA GLU A 39 6.36 -0.35 -18.56
C GLU A 39 7.37 -0.96 -17.59
N THR A 40 8.37 -0.17 -17.20
CA THR A 40 9.35 -0.52 -16.17
C THR A 40 9.12 0.29 -14.90
N LYS A 41 9.03 -0.39 -13.75
CA LYS A 41 8.99 0.22 -12.41
C LYS A 41 10.24 -0.11 -11.62
N ARG A 42 10.77 0.87 -10.89
CA ARG A 42 11.93 0.71 -10.00
C ARG A 42 11.48 0.76 -8.55
N PHE A 43 11.83 -0.28 -7.80
CA PHE A 43 11.53 -0.38 -6.37
C PHE A 43 12.81 -0.31 -5.55
N HIS A 44 12.70 0.18 -4.33
CA HIS A 44 13.84 0.31 -3.45
C HIS A 44 14.00 -0.92 -2.54
N VAL A 45 15.23 -1.41 -2.40
CA VAL A 45 15.52 -2.65 -1.64
C VAL A 45 15.30 -2.45 -0.15
N ARG A 46 15.65 -1.29 0.41
CA ARG A 46 15.45 -1.02 1.85
C ARG A 46 13.97 -1.01 2.23
N ASP A 47 13.11 -0.56 1.33
CA ASP A 47 11.66 -0.53 1.56
C ASP A 47 11.12 -1.96 1.62
N GLY A 48 11.63 -2.83 0.74
CA GLY A 48 11.35 -4.27 0.80
C GLY A 48 11.73 -4.91 2.13
N LEU A 49 12.88 -4.54 2.69
CA LEU A 49 13.29 -5.00 4.02
C LEU A 49 12.34 -4.50 5.11
N GLY A 50 11.97 -3.22 5.07
CA GLY A 50 11.01 -2.63 6.01
C GLY A 50 9.66 -3.34 6.00
N ILE A 51 9.12 -3.62 4.80
CA ILE A 51 7.88 -4.36 4.62
C ILE A 51 7.99 -5.77 5.18
N LYS A 52 9.08 -6.49 4.88
CA LYS A 52 9.29 -7.85 5.42
C LYS A 52 9.39 -7.84 6.94
N LEU A 53 10.06 -6.86 7.54
CA LEU A 53 10.15 -6.74 9.00
C LEU A 53 8.78 -6.46 9.62
N TRP A 54 8.02 -5.53 9.04
CA TRP A 54 6.64 -5.25 9.45
C TRP A 54 5.77 -6.50 9.45
N MET A 55 5.78 -7.25 8.34
CA MET A 55 4.99 -8.48 8.19
C MET A 55 5.47 -9.60 9.13
N ARG A 56 6.79 -9.70 9.36
CA ARG A 56 7.35 -10.66 10.33
C ARG A 56 6.97 -10.35 11.77
N SER A 57 6.65 -9.10 12.09
CA SER A 57 6.11 -8.70 13.40
C SER A 57 4.63 -9.07 13.58
N GLY A 58 4.01 -9.76 12.61
CA GLY A 58 2.63 -10.23 12.67
C GLY A 58 1.59 -9.23 12.14
N PHE A 59 2.04 -8.14 11.52
CA PHE A 59 1.16 -7.11 10.97
C PHE A 59 0.92 -7.30 9.47
N SER A 60 -0.16 -6.70 8.97
CA SER A 60 -0.55 -6.82 7.56
C SER A 60 0.01 -5.68 6.69
N PHE A 61 0.31 -5.98 5.44
CA PHE A 61 0.68 -4.99 4.42
C PHE A 61 -0.15 -5.20 3.16
N ALA A 62 -0.63 -4.13 2.55
CA ALA A 62 -1.42 -4.16 1.32
C ALA A 62 -0.95 -3.11 0.32
N ILE A 63 -1.13 -3.40 -0.97
CA ILE A 63 -0.86 -2.49 -2.08
C ILE A 63 -2.17 -2.07 -2.72
N LEU A 64 -2.37 -0.78 -2.91
CA LEU A 64 -3.48 -0.20 -3.64
C LEU A 64 -2.96 0.76 -4.71
N SER A 65 -3.13 0.43 -5.99
CA SER A 65 -2.71 1.30 -7.09
C SER A 65 -3.83 1.53 -8.11
N ALA A 66 -3.91 2.75 -8.63
CA ALA A 66 -4.79 3.06 -9.75
C ALA A 66 -4.30 2.43 -11.07
N ARG A 67 -3.00 2.14 -11.18
CA ARG A 67 -2.40 1.59 -12.40
C ARG A 67 -2.31 0.06 -12.29
N GLN A 68 -2.50 -0.61 -13.42
CA GLN A 68 -2.25 -2.04 -13.52
C GLN A 68 -0.86 -2.28 -14.11
N GLY A 69 -0.09 -3.19 -13.51
CA GLY A 69 1.21 -3.57 -14.03
C GLY A 69 1.71 -4.90 -13.47
N ASN A 70 2.31 -5.72 -14.35
CA ASN A 70 2.88 -7.00 -13.94
C ASN A 70 4.07 -6.82 -12.97
N ALA A 71 4.79 -5.70 -13.07
CA ALA A 71 5.90 -5.37 -12.16
C ALA A 71 5.44 -5.31 -10.69
N VAL A 72 4.26 -4.74 -10.42
CA VAL A 72 3.69 -4.65 -9.06
C VAL A 72 3.33 -6.05 -8.54
N LYS A 73 2.68 -6.89 -9.37
CA LYS A 73 2.32 -8.26 -8.99
C LYS A 73 3.56 -9.09 -8.64
N LYS A 74 4.60 -9.02 -9.47
CA LYS A 74 5.88 -9.70 -9.23
C LYS A 74 6.52 -9.23 -7.94
N ARG A 75 6.59 -7.92 -7.71
CA ARG A 75 7.17 -7.35 -6.50
C ARG A 75 6.41 -7.75 -5.25
N ALA A 76 5.08 -7.73 -5.30
CA ALA A 76 4.24 -8.18 -4.19
C ALA A 76 4.48 -9.65 -3.84
N ALA A 77 4.54 -10.53 -4.85
CA ALA A 77 4.84 -11.94 -4.65
C ALA A 77 6.23 -12.16 -4.03
N GLU A 78 7.26 -11.44 -4.49
CA GLU A 78 8.62 -11.48 -3.90
C GLU A 78 8.60 -11.07 -2.41
N LEU A 79 7.85 -10.01 -2.11
CA LEU A 79 7.69 -9.53 -0.74
C LEU A 79 6.71 -10.38 0.10
N GLY A 80 6.00 -11.32 -0.51
CA GLY A 80 4.99 -12.15 0.17
C GLY A 80 3.75 -11.37 0.58
N ILE A 81 3.47 -10.25 -0.09
CA ILE A 81 2.29 -9.41 0.14
C ILE A 81 1.09 -10.10 -0.53
N GLU A 82 0.11 -10.48 0.28
CA GLU A 82 -1.08 -11.21 -0.20
C GLU A 82 -2.17 -10.26 -0.74
N HIS A 83 -2.24 -9.04 -0.20
CA HIS A 83 -3.29 -8.07 -0.52
C HIS A 83 -2.80 -7.07 -1.57
N VAL A 84 -3.19 -7.28 -2.83
CA VAL A 84 -2.80 -6.40 -3.96
C VAL A 84 -4.02 -6.04 -4.78
N ALA A 85 -4.34 -4.77 -4.80
CA ALA A 85 -5.46 -4.19 -5.52
C ALA A 85 -4.92 -3.19 -6.57
N GLN A 86 -5.24 -3.40 -7.85
CA GLN A 86 -4.74 -2.58 -8.97
C GLN A 86 -5.86 -2.20 -9.94
N GLY A 87 -5.71 -1.05 -10.61
CA GLY A 87 -6.60 -0.64 -11.70
C GLY A 87 -7.86 0.11 -11.27
N PHE A 88 -7.83 0.74 -10.09
CA PHE A 88 -8.95 1.53 -9.60
C PHE A 88 -8.93 2.93 -10.21
N GLU A 89 -9.92 3.27 -11.01
CA GLU A 89 -10.16 4.65 -11.42
C GLU A 89 -10.81 5.44 -10.28
N LYS A 90 -10.45 6.73 -10.17
CA LYS A 90 -10.85 7.66 -9.10
C LYS A 90 -12.34 8.06 -9.13
N ASN A 91 -13.23 7.18 -9.58
CA ASN A 91 -14.67 7.42 -9.74
C ASN A 91 -15.54 6.59 -8.80
N GLY A 92 -15.04 6.18 -7.62
CA GLY A 92 -15.90 5.39 -6.72
C GLY A 92 -15.29 4.88 -5.42
N LEU A 93 -14.26 5.50 -4.86
CA LEU A 93 -13.81 5.19 -3.51
C LEU A 93 -14.48 6.17 -2.52
N PRO A 94 -15.58 5.80 -1.83
CA PRO A 94 -16.12 6.62 -0.76
C PRO A 94 -15.05 6.89 0.32
N ARG A 95 -15.01 8.13 0.81
CA ARG A 95 -13.90 8.65 1.64
C ARG A 95 -13.90 8.13 3.10
N ASN A 96 -14.69 7.11 3.49
CA ASN A 96 -15.08 6.90 4.92
C ASN A 96 -15.62 5.47 5.36
N HIS A 97 -14.82 4.38 5.41
CA HIS A 97 -15.13 2.96 5.81
C HIS A 97 -13.89 2.01 5.86
N CYS A 98 -13.44 1.37 6.94
CA CYS A 98 -12.19 0.58 6.90
C CYS A 98 -12.01 -0.38 5.69
N LEU A 99 -10.87 -0.32 4.98
CA LEU A 99 -10.42 -1.45 4.14
C LEU A 99 -9.79 -2.46 5.11
N THR A 100 -10.48 -3.55 5.42
CA THR A 100 -9.79 -4.69 6.02
C THR A 100 -8.96 -5.41 4.95
N PRO A 101 -7.88 -6.12 5.31
CA PRO A 101 -7.14 -6.94 4.34
C PRO A 101 -8.04 -7.96 3.61
N SER A 102 -9.11 -8.44 4.26
CA SER A 102 -10.15 -9.29 3.67
C SER A 102 -11.06 -8.56 2.67
N ASP A 103 -11.38 -7.28 2.89
CA ASP A 103 -12.31 -6.53 2.03
C ASP A 103 -11.68 -6.12 0.69
N ALA A 104 -10.35 -5.96 0.64
CA ALA A 104 -9.63 -5.62 -0.60
C ALA A 104 -9.65 -6.75 -1.65
N VAL A 105 -10.01 -7.97 -1.27
CA VAL A 105 -9.89 -9.18 -2.11
C VAL A 105 -11.25 -9.74 -2.56
N GLN A 106 -12.36 -9.44 -1.89
CA GLN A 106 -13.61 -10.21 -2.07
C GLN A 106 -14.87 -9.47 -2.54
N ASN A 107 -14.94 -8.14 -2.61
CA ASN A 107 -16.15 -7.50 -3.15
C ASN A 107 -15.94 -6.08 -3.70
N THR A 108 -16.18 -5.91 -5.00
CA THR A 108 -15.92 -4.71 -5.81
C THR A 108 -16.86 -3.53 -5.52
N SER A 109 -17.74 -3.63 -4.53
CA SER A 109 -18.84 -2.68 -4.29
C SER A 109 -18.89 -2.08 -2.89
N ALA A 110 -17.93 -2.39 -2.02
CA ALA A 110 -17.89 -1.89 -0.64
C ALA A 110 -16.46 -1.48 -0.26
N ILE A 111 -15.93 -0.44 -0.90
CA ILE A 111 -14.66 0.14 -0.51
C ILE A 111 -14.94 1.54 -0.02
N SER A 112 -14.71 1.78 1.26
CA SER A 112 -14.50 3.14 1.72
C SER A 112 -13.26 3.10 2.65
N ALA A 113 -12.89 4.09 3.48
CA ALA A 113 -11.62 4.21 4.29
C ALA A 113 -11.51 3.85 5.82
N THR A 114 -10.34 3.45 6.37
CA THR A 114 -9.75 3.89 7.70
C THR A 114 -8.67 2.92 8.25
N ILE A 115 -7.63 3.52 8.85
CA ILE A 115 -6.53 2.90 9.62
C ILE A 115 -7.09 2.04 10.76
N CYS A 116 -6.67 0.78 10.77
CA CYS A 116 -7.14 -0.27 11.66
C CYS A 116 -6.89 0.09 13.14
N ARG A 117 -7.87 0.70 13.82
CA ARG A 117 -8.08 0.51 15.26
C ARG A 117 -8.90 -0.76 15.42
N THR A 118 -8.29 -1.82 15.90
CA THR A 118 -9.03 -2.93 16.51
C THR A 118 -9.69 -2.42 17.80
N LEU A 119 -11.03 -2.44 17.82
CA LEU A 119 -11.86 -2.54 19.02
C LEU A 119 -12.96 -3.57 18.68
N PRO A 120 -13.42 -4.41 19.62
CA PRO A 120 -13.08 -4.48 21.03
C PRO A 120 -11.82 -5.29 21.36
#